data_AF-A0AAW2LEB7-F1
#
_entry.id   AF-A0AAW2LEB7-F1
#
_cell.length_a   1.000
_cell.length_b   1.000
_cell.length_c   1.000
_cell.angle_alpha   90.00
_cell.angle_beta   90.00
_cell.angle_gamma   90.00
#
_symmetry.space_group_name_H-M   'P 1'
#
loop_
_entity.id
_entity.type
_entity.pdbx_description
1 polymer ?
#
loop_
_entity_poly.entity_id
_entity_poly.type
_entity_poly.pdbx_seq_one_letter_code
_entity_poly.pdbx_strand_id
1 'polypeptide(L)'
;MKISGLYEYDPNGRKAGLMRMHNWNQSLRHKVKKPAGTVEEVERHFGCEFAGLIMVGDRLFTDIVYGNRTGFFMILPEPLSLAEEPLIGSLLDAFVI
;
A
#
# COMPACT_ATOMS: atom_id res chain seq x y z
N MET A 1 -5.12 10.69 -5.17
CA MET A 1 -3.90 10.61 -6.03
C MET A 1 -3.86 9.30 -6.86
N LYS A 2 -3.65 9.33 -8.20
CA LYS A 2 -3.52 8.09 -9.02
C LYS A 2 -2.08 7.55 -8.92
N ILE A 3 -1.91 6.37 -8.32
CA ILE A 3 -0.62 5.81 -7.94
C ILE A 3 0.04 5.11 -9.15
N SER A 4 1.31 5.40 -9.41
CA SER A 4 2.14 4.86 -10.50
C SER A 4 2.41 3.34 -10.41
N GLY A 5 2.01 2.68 -9.31
CA GLY A 5 2.16 1.24 -9.11
C GLY A 5 1.16 0.39 -9.92
N LEU A 6 0.00 0.92 -10.29
CA LEU A 6 -1.02 0.15 -11.02
C LEU A 6 -0.72 0.15 -12.53
N TYR A 7 -0.67 -1.05 -13.13
CA TYR A 7 -0.41 -1.20 -14.58
C TYR A 7 -1.38 -0.39 -15.46
N GLU A 8 -2.64 -0.27 -15.08
CA GLU A 8 -3.64 0.50 -15.84
C GLU A 8 -3.26 1.99 -15.99
N TYR A 9 -2.60 2.58 -14.97
CA TYR A 9 -2.29 4.02 -14.96
C TYR A 9 -0.85 4.35 -15.37
N ASP A 10 0.05 3.36 -15.38
CA ASP A 10 1.40 3.47 -15.92
C ASP A 10 1.82 2.17 -16.64
N PRO A 11 1.22 1.86 -17.82
CA PRO A 11 1.47 0.60 -18.52
C PRO A 11 2.95 0.41 -18.85
N ASN A 12 3.59 1.49 -19.31
CA ASN A 12 4.99 1.50 -19.72
C ASN A 12 5.98 1.72 -18.56
N GLY A 13 5.48 1.91 -17.32
CA GLY A 13 6.33 2.09 -16.15
C GLY A 13 7.17 3.37 -16.16
N ARG A 14 6.81 4.38 -16.97
CA ARG A 14 7.60 5.60 -17.11
C ARG A 14 7.56 6.43 -15.83
N LYS A 15 6.38 6.57 -15.23
CA LYS A 15 6.21 7.32 -13.97
C LYS A 15 6.88 6.58 -12.81
N ALA A 16 6.70 5.26 -12.75
CA ALA A 16 7.38 4.40 -11.77
C ALA A 16 8.91 4.42 -11.93
N GLY A 17 9.41 4.48 -13.17
CA GLY A 17 10.83 4.61 -13.50
C GLY A 17 11.42 5.93 -12.99
N LEU A 18 10.75 7.05 -13.27
CA LEU A 18 11.17 8.37 -12.79
C LEU A 18 11.20 8.44 -11.26
N MET A 19 10.22 7.84 -10.59
CA MET A 19 10.15 7.80 -9.12
C MET A 19 11.33 7.03 -8.50
N ARG A 20 11.78 5.94 -9.14
CA ARG A 20 12.96 5.17 -8.74
C ARG A 20 14.28 5.92 -8.90
N MET A 21 14.35 6.87 -9.85
CA MET A 21 15.56 7.67 -10.04
C MET A 21 15.74 8.74 -8.96
N HIS A 22 14.64 9.21 -8.36
CA HIS A 22 14.68 10.26 -7.35
C HIS A 22 14.69 9.75 -5.91
N ASN A 23 14.14 8.56 -5.64
CA ASN A 23 14.05 7.99 -4.29
C ASN A 23 14.42 6.49 -4.29
N TRP A 24 14.93 5.98 -3.16
CA TRP A 24 15.26 4.56 -2.91
C TRP A 24 14.05 3.59 -2.94
N ASN A 25 12.87 4.08 -3.30
CA ASN A 25 11.64 3.28 -3.24
C ASN A 25 11.52 2.37 -4.46
N GLN A 26 11.75 1.08 -4.26
CA GLN A 26 11.33 0.05 -5.22
C GLN A 26 9.80 0.00 -5.24
N SER A 27 9.21 0.63 -6.24
CA SER A 27 7.76 0.61 -6.43
C SER A 27 7.32 -0.76 -6.96
N LEU A 28 6.57 -1.51 -6.16
CA LEU A 28 5.91 -2.73 -6.62
C LEU A 28 4.86 -2.39 -7.67
N ARG A 29 4.93 -3.08 -8.81
CA ARG A 29 3.96 -2.95 -9.91
C ARG A 29 2.89 -4.02 -9.73
N HIS A 30 1.63 -3.62 -9.72
CA HIS A 30 0.50 -4.52 -9.43
C HIS A 30 -0.67 -4.32 -10.40
N LYS A 31 -1.47 -5.37 -10.60
CA LYS A 31 -2.64 -5.35 -11.51
C LYS A 31 -3.93 -4.94 -10.83
N VAL A 32 -4.03 -5.18 -9.52
CA VAL A 32 -5.21 -4.91 -8.70
C VAL A 32 -4.85 -3.93 -7.59
N LYS A 33 -5.81 -3.12 -7.15
CA LYS A 33 -5.60 -2.22 -6.01
C LYS A 33 -5.86 -2.95 -4.70
N LYS A 34 -5.19 -2.50 -3.63
CA LYS A 34 -5.58 -2.82 -2.25
C LYS A 34 -7.07 -2.46 -2.04
N PRO A 35 -7.82 -3.24 -1.25
CA PRO A 35 -7.36 -4.37 -0.44
C PRO A 35 -7.36 -5.72 -1.17
N ALA A 36 -7.40 -5.74 -2.50
CA ALA A 36 -7.18 -6.95 -3.30
C ALA A 36 -5.68 -7.15 -3.58
N GLY A 37 -5.33 -8.33 -4.08
CA GLY A 37 -3.94 -8.77 -4.32
C GLY A 37 -3.55 -9.90 -3.38
N THR A 38 -2.39 -10.50 -3.64
CA THR A 38 -1.91 -11.66 -2.89
C THR A 38 -0.52 -11.41 -2.32
N VAL A 39 -0.15 -12.20 -1.32
CA VAL A 39 1.13 -12.06 -0.63
C VAL A 39 2.30 -12.50 -1.53
N GLU A 40 2.08 -13.46 -2.43
CA GLU A 40 3.12 -14.01 -3.30
C GLU A 40 3.65 -12.97 -4.29
N GLU A 41 2.85 -11.97 -4.67
CA GLU A 41 3.33 -10.85 -5.49
C GLU A 41 4.34 -9.98 -4.74
N VAL A 42 4.11 -9.77 -3.45
CA VAL A 42 4.98 -8.98 -2.56
C VAL A 42 6.26 -9.75 -2.26
N GLU A 43 6.15 -11.02 -1.86
CA GLU A 43 7.30 -11.86 -1.56
C GLU A 43 8.21 -12.05 -2.78
N ARG A 44 7.64 -12.25 -3.97
CA ARG A 44 8.42 -12.33 -5.20
C ARG A 44 9.16 -11.04 -5.52
N HIS A 45 8.57 -9.88 -5.20
CA HIS A 45 9.20 -8.59 -5.45
C HIS A 45 10.37 -8.34 -4.50
N PHE A 46 10.22 -8.67 -3.22
CA PHE A 46 11.22 -8.42 -2.19
C PHE A 46 12.20 -9.59 -1.95
N GLY A 47 11.90 -10.77 -2.47
CA GLY A 47 12.74 -11.97 -2.33
C GLY A 47 12.77 -12.54 -0.90
N CYS A 48 11.76 -12.28 -0.08
CA CYS A 48 11.65 -12.79 1.29
C CYS A 48 10.18 -13.06 1.65
N GLU A 49 9.98 -13.89 2.68
CA GLU A 49 8.66 -14.22 3.19
C GLU A 49 8.00 -13.02 3.89
N PHE A 50 6.67 -12.95 3.84
CA PHE A 50 5.90 -11.86 4.45
C PHE A 50 6.14 -11.71 5.96
N ALA A 51 6.50 -12.81 6.64
CA ALA A 51 6.83 -12.81 8.05
C ALA A 51 8.09 -11.97 8.38
N GLY A 52 8.97 -11.76 7.39
CA GLY A 52 10.13 -10.88 7.48
C GLY A 52 9.86 -9.42 7.07
N LEU A 53 8.62 -9.10 6.72
CA LEU A 53 8.22 -7.80 6.20
C LEU A 53 7.25 -7.10 7.15
N ILE A 54 7.42 -5.80 7.29
CA ILE A 54 6.48 -4.91 8.00
C ILE A 54 5.80 -4.05 6.97
N MET A 55 4.48 -3.96 7.03
CA MET A 55 3.71 -3.08 6.17
C MET A 55 3.24 -1.87 6.96
N VAL A 56 3.52 -0.68 6.42
CA VAL A 56 3.14 0.61 7.00
C VAL A 56 2.16 1.26 6.04
N GLY A 57 0.99 1.67 6.54
CA GLY A 57 0.00 2.35 5.73
C GLY A 57 -1.05 3.05 6.58
N ASP A 58 -1.44 4.23 6.14
CA ASP A 58 -2.22 5.19 6.91
C ASP A 58 -3.74 5.04 6.72
N ARG A 59 -4.17 4.18 5.79
CA ARG A 59 -5.59 4.03 5.46
C ARG A 59 -6.15 2.70 5.96
N LEU A 60 -7.15 2.77 6.84
CA LEU A 60 -7.81 1.59 7.42
C LEU A 60 -8.36 0.63 6.33
N PHE A 61 -9.17 1.14 5.40
CA PHE A 61 -9.90 0.29 4.45
C PHE A 61 -9.07 -0.27 3.29
N THR A 62 -7.85 0.24 3.09
CA THR A 62 -6.94 -0.28 2.06
C THR A 62 -5.74 -0.97 2.66
N ASP A 63 -4.94 -0.28 3.47
CA ASP A 63 -3.67 -0.81 3.95
C ASP A 63 -3.87 -1.83 5.05
N ILE A 64 -4.61 -1.47 6.10
CA ILE A 64 -4.88 -2.36 7.23
C ILE A 64 -5.70 -3.58 6.80
N VAL A 65 -6.75 -3.39 6.01
CA VAL A 65 -7.52 -4.52 5.48
C VAL A 65 -6.66 -5.43 4.60
N TYR A 66 -5.79 -4.89 3.73
CA TYR A 66 -4.90 -5.71 2.92
C TYR A 66 -3.91 -6.49 3.79
N GLY A 67 -3.26 -5.81 4.74
CA GLY A 67 -2.30 -6.42 5.65
C GLY A 67 -2.90 -7.56 6.47
N ASN A 68 -4.07 -7.33 7.07
CA ASN A 68 -4.78 -8.33 7.86
C ASN A 68 -5.22 -9.54 7.01
N ARG A 69 -5.59 -9.33 5.75
CA ARG A 69 -5.96 -10.43 4.82
C ARG A 69 -4.76 -11.27 4.41
N THR A 70 -3.57 -10.69 4.40
CA THR A 70 -2.34 -11.33 3.90
C THR A 70 -1.39 -11.77 5.01
N GLY A 71 -1.66 -11.39 6.26
CA GLY A 71 -0.89 -11.81 7.44
C GLY A 71 0.28 -10.91 7.81
N PHE A 72 0.42 -9.72 7.19
CA PHE A 72 1.50 -8.80 7.54
C PHE A 72 1.35 -8.26 8.96
N PHE A 73 2.48 -8.05 9.63
CA PHE A 73 2.54 -7.13 10.75
C PHE A 73 2.33 -5.70 10.25
N MET A 74 1.31 -5.03 10.78
CA MET A 74 0.87 -3.71 10.33
C MET A 74 1.25 -2.61 11.32
N ILE A 75 1.75 -1.49 10.79
CA ILE A 75 1.85 -0.23 11.51
C ILE A 75 0.88 0.76 10.86
N LEU A 76 -0.03 1.29 11.68
CA LEU A 76 -0.97 2.35 11.31
C LEU A 76 -0.45 3.69 11.85
N PRO A 77 0.23 4.52 11.04
CA PRO A 77 0.54 5.89 11.43
C PRO A 77 -0.70 6.80 11.31
N GLU A 78 -0.64 7.98 11.92
CA GLU A 78 -1.64 9.02 11.67
C GLU A 78 -1.69 9.37 10.18
N PRO A 79 -2.90 9.57 9.59
CA PRO A 79 -3.05 9.95 8.20
C PRO A 79 -2.32 11.24 7.86
N LEU A 80 -1.60 11.24 6.74
CA LEU A 80 -0.93 12.46 6.24
C LEU A 80 -1.95 13.53 5.83
N SER A 81 -3.18 13.13 5.50
CA SER A 81 -4.31 14.00 5.21
C SER A 81 -5.62 13.24 5.27
N LEU A 82 -6.66 13.90 5.80
CA LEU A 82 -8.03 13.38 5.85
C LEU A 82 -8.86 13.72 4.60
N ALA A 83 -8.31 14.49 3.65
CA ALA A 83 -9.07 15.06 2.53
C ALA A 83 -9.66 14.02 1.56
N GLU A 84 -9.18 12.77 1.59
CA GLU A 84 -9.67 11.66 0.76
C GLU A 84 -10.21 10.49 1.61
N GLU A 85 -10.30 10.63 2.93
CA GLU A 85 -10.84 9.58 3.80
C GLU A 85 -12.37 9.62 3.85
N PRO A 86 -13.06 8.48 3.70
CA PRO A 86 -14.48 8.41 3.97
C PRO A 86 -14.77 8.82 5.42
N LEU A 87 -15.90 9.49 5.66
CA LEU A 87 -16.36 9.92 6.99
C LEU A 87 -16.30 8.79 8.03
N ILE A 88 -16.61 7.55 7.62
CA ILE A 88 -16.55 6.37 8.47
C ILE A 88 -15.10 5.99 8.84
N GLY A 89 -14.13 6.21 7.96
CA GLY A 89 -12.71 5.98 8.24
C GLY A 89 -12.20 6.96 9.28
N SER A 90 -12.49 8.26 9.10
CA SER A 90 -12.10 9.30 10.06
C SER A 90 -12.74 9.12 11.45
N LEU A 91 -13.96 8.58 11.51
CA LEU A 91 -14.59 8.23 12.79
C LEU A 91 -13.90 7.05 13.46
N LEU A 92 -13.54 6.00 12.70
CA LEU A 92 -12.88 4.81 13.25
C LEU A 92 -11.47 5.12 13.76
N ASP A 93 -10.71 5.99 13.09
CA ASP A 93 -9.38 6.42 13.57
C ASP A 93 -9.46 7.01 14.99
N ALA A 94 -10.54 7.71 15.34
CA ALA A 94 -10.76 8.26 16.68
C ALA A 94 -10.99 7.19 17.77
N PHE A 95 -11.27 5.94 17.38
CA PHE A 95 -11.52 4.82 18.31
C PHE A 95 -10.42 3.75 18.28
N VAL A 96 -9.44 3.83 17.37
CA VAL A 96 -8.37 2.84 17.20
C VAL A 96 -7.13 3.17 18.07
N ILE A 97 -7.28 4.02 19.10
CA ILE A 97 -6.21 4.32 20.08
C ILE A 97 -6.18 3.26 21.19
#